data_AF-F9UF24-F1
#
_entry.id   AF-F9UF24-F1
#
_cell.length_a   1.000
_cell.length_b   1.000
_cell.length_c   1.000
_cell.angle_alpha   90.00
_cell.angle_beta   90.00
_cell.angle_gamma   90.00
#
_symmetry.space_group_name_H-M   'P 1'
#
loop_
_entity.id
_entity.type
_entity.pdbx_description
1 polymer ?
#
loop_
_entity_poly.entity_id
_entity_poly.type
_entity_poly.pdbx_seq_one_letter_code
_entity_poly.pdbx_strand_id
1 'polypeptide(L)'
;MSSSVALYDALTSAPDDRARARVIAEAFERLEERYPHLPDLATQGHVRESELRLQKEIEQVRAGLRETELRLKKDIEQLRAELKADIEQLRAELKADIEQIRADLQTTELRLLKEIEQVRGEITRTKLDLLKWIVPLMLAQVAAIAALVKLL
;
A
#
# COMPACT_ATOMS: atom_id res chain seq x y z
N MET A 1 64.24 -37.26 20.69
CA MET A 1 63.73 -37.02 22.06
C MET A 1 62.67 -35.92 21.97
N SER A 2 61.55 -36.03 22.69
CA SER A 2 60.56 -34.93 22.72
C SER A 2 61.17 -33.70 23.40
N SER A 3 60.77 -32.49 23.03
CA SER A 3 61.37 -31.27 23.62
C SER A 3 61.17 -31.20 25.14
N SER A 4 60.10 -31.83 25.63
CA SER A 4 59.77 -31.99 27.05
C SER A 4 60.78 -32.86 27.80
N VAL A 5 61.24 -33.96 27.19
CA VAL A 5 62.25 -34.86 27.80
C VAL A 5 63.61 -34.20 27.82
N ALA A 6 63.98 -33.50 26.74
CA ALA A 6 65.24 -32.74 26.68
C ALA A 6 65.30 -31.60 27.71
N LEU A 7 64.17 -30.92 27.95
CA LEU A 7 64.06 -29.89 28.99
C LEU A 7 64.19 -30.49 30.41
N TYR A 8 63.54 -31.63 30.65
CA TYR A 8 63.62 -32.34 31.94
C TYR A 8 65.06 -32.75 32.28
N ASP A 9 65.77 -33.36 31.33
CA ASP A 9 67.16 -33.79 31.51
C ASP A 9 68.11 -32.59 31.72
N ALA A 10 67.87 -31.47 31.03
CA ALA A 10 68.64 -30.23 31.18
C ALA A 10 68.41 -29.55 32.54
N LEU A 11 67.20 -29.61 33.09
CA LEU A 11 66.87 -29.06 34.41
C LEU A 11 67.43 -29.91 35.56
N THR A 12 67.43 -31.24 35.42
CA THR A 12 67.97 -32.16 36.43
C THR A 12 69.49 -32.19 36.46
N SER A 13 70.15 -31.88 35.34
CA SER A 13 71.62 -31.84 35.24
C SER A 13 72.23 -30.47 35.58
N ALA A 14 71.41 -29.46 35.89
CA ALA A 14 71.88 -28.10 36.14
C ALA A 14 72.49 -27.94 37.56
N PRO A 15 73.69 -27.34 37.69
CA PRO A 15 74.45 -27.32 38.94
C PRO A 15 73.88 -26.39 40.02
N ASP A 16 73.14 -25.35 39.62
CA ASP A 16 72.61 -24.33 40.53
C ASP A 16 71.27 -23.75 40.04
N ASP A 17 70.60 -22.99 40.91
CA ASP A 17 69.33 -22.33 40.64
C ASP A 17 69.40 -21.36 39.45
N ARG A 18 70.56 -20.73 39.27
CA ARG A 18 70.80 -19.79 38.17
C ARG A 18 70.88 -20.50 36.82
N ALA A 19 71.58 -21.63 36.74
CA ALA A 19 71.60 -22.45 35.53
C ALA A 19 70.20 -23.01 35.22
N ARG A 20 69.44 -23.45 36.24
CA ARG A 20 68.05 -23.88 36.04
C ARG A 20 67.17 -22.76 35.49
N ALA A 21 67.25 -21.56 36.06
CA ALA A 21 66.50 -20.39 35.58
C ALA A 21 66.84 -20.06 34.11
N ARG A 22 68.11 -20.20 33.71
CA ARG A 22 68.56 -19.97 32.32
C ARG A 22 68.01 -21.02 31.35
N VAL A 23 68.05 -22.30 31.73
CA VAL A 23 67.46 -23.39 30.94
C VAL A 23 65.96 -23.18 30.73
N ILE A 24 65.24 -22.71 31.76
CA ILE A 24 63.81 -22.36 31.66
C ILE A 24 63.61 -21.20 30.68
N ALA A 25 64.39 -20.12 30.79
CA ALA A 25 64.27 -18.96 29.91
C ALA A 25 64.50 -19.33 28.43
N GLU A 26 65.56 -20.09 28.13
CA GLU A 26 65.86 -20.55 26.76
C GLU A 26 64.76 -21.49 26.21
N ALA A 27 64.11 -22.26 27.07
CA ALA A 27 63.00 -23.12 26.67
C ALA A 27 61.74 -22.33 26.32
N PHE A 28 61.45 -21.25 27.05
CA PHE A 28 60.35 -20.33 26.74
C PHE A 28 60.62 -19.53 25.46
N GLU A 29 61.85 -19.06 25.24
CA GLU A 29 62.24 -18.34 24.01
C GLU A 29 62.05 -19.24 22.76
N ARG A 30 62.49 -20.50 22.82
CA ARG A 30 62.26 -21.49 21.74
C ARG A 30 60.78 -21.80 21.53
N LEU A 31 59.96 -21.76 22.59
CA LEU A 31 58.51 -21.97 22.50
C LEU A 31 57.83 -20.80 21.78
N GLU A 32 58.23 -19.57 22.11
CA GLU A 32 57.73 -18.34 21.52
C GLU A 32 58.11 -18.22 20.03
N GLU A 33 59.35 -18.57 19.66
CA GLU A 33 59.78 -18.69 18.26
C GLU A 33 58.99 -19.76 17.50
N ARG A 34 58.67 -20.88 18.15
CA ARG A 34 57.94 -21.99 17.54
C ARG A 34 56.46 -21.66 17.32
N TYR A 35 55.88 -20.82 18.17
CA TYR A 35 54.49 -20.39 18.09
C TYR A 35 54.35 -18.86 18.27
N PRO A 36 54.69 -18.07 17.25
CA PRO A 36 54.69 -16.60 17.32
C PRO A 36 53.31 -15.98 17.62
N HIS A 37 52.23 -16.76 17.43
CA HIS A 37 50.83 -16.36 17.61
C HIS A 37 50.27 -16.73 18.99
N LEU A 38 51.06 -17.36 19.89
CA LEU A 38 50.63 -17.64 21.26
C LEU A 38 50.07 -16.41 22.00
N PRO A 39 50.65 -15.20 21.86
CA PRO A 39 50.12 -13.99 22.49
C PRO A 39 48.74 -13.56 21.95
N ASP A 40 48.41 -13.92 20.71
CA ASP A 40 47.19 -13.51 20.02
C ASP A 40 46.01 -14.49 20.26
N LEU A 41 46.24 -15.59 20.97
CA LEU A 41 45.20 -16.57 21.23
C LEU A 41 44.14 -16.01 22.18
N ALA A 42 42.88 -16.12 21.76
CA ALA A 42 41.75 -15.83 22.63
C ALA A 42 41.78 -16.75 23.84
N THR A 43 41.80 -16.17 25.04
CA THR A 43 41.65 -16.93 26.28
C THR A 43 40.23 -17.47 26.39
N GLN A 44 40.01 -18.48 27.24
CA GLN A 44 38.65 -18.93 27.58
C GLN A 44 37.77 -17.77 28.09
N GLY A 45 38.37 -16.79 28.77
CA GLY A 45 37.71 -15.56 29.20
C GLY A 45 37.19 -14.74 28.02
N HIS A 46 38.05 -14.47 27.02
CA HIS A 46 37.68 -13.72 25.80
C HIS A 46 36.55 -14.41 25.02
N VAL A 47 36.61 -15.74 24.90
CA VAL A 47 35.57 -16.53 24.24
C VAL A 47 34.25 -16.43 25.01
N ARG A 48 34.26 -16.63 26.33
CA ARG A 48 33.06 -16.54 27.16
C ARG A 48 32.44 -15.15 27.15
N GLU A 49 33.26 -14.10 27.17
CA GLU A 49 32.78 -12.72 27.05
C GLU A 49 32.10 -12.49 25.69
N SER A 50 32.73 -12.97 24.61
CA SER A 50 32.16 -12.87 23.26
C SER A 50 30.86 -13.64 23.12
N GLU A 51 30.77 -14.85 23.69
CA GLU A 51 29.53 -15.64 23.72
C GLU A 51 28.41 -14.91 24.46
N LEU A 52 28.69 -14.34 25.64
CA LEU A 52 27.71 -13.56 26.40
C LEU A 52 27.26 -12.32 25.65
N ARG A 53 28.19 -11.61 24.99
CA ARG A 53 27.87 -10.46 24.15
C ARG A 53 26.96 -10.86 22.98
N LEU A 54 27.30 -11.93 22.27
CA LEU A 54 26.50 -12.44 21.16
C LEU A 54 25.11 -12.92 21.61
N GLN A 55 25.01 -13.59 22.76
CA GLN A 55 23.71 -13.97 23.33
C GLN A 55 22.83 -12.74 23.57
N LYS A 56 23.40 -11.69 24.16
CA LYS A 56 22.70 -10.42 24.38
C LYS A 56 22.27 -9.76 23.06
N GLU A 57 23.15 -9.70 22.07
CA GLU A 57 22.83 -9.14 20.74
C GLU A 57 21.72 -9.95 20.06
N ILE A 58 21.76 -11.28 20.13
CA ILE A 58 20.71 -12.15 19.59
C ILE A 58 19.37 -11.89 20.29
N GLU A 59 19.36 -11.74 21.61
CA GLU A 59 18.14 -11.41 22.36
C GLU A 59 17.59 -10.03 21.96
N GLN A 60 18.45 -9.03 21.80
CA GLN A 60 18.06 -7.70 21.34
C GLN A 60 17.46 -7.74 19.93
N VAL A 61 18.09 -8.44 18.99
CA VAL A 61 17.57 -8.61 17.63
C VAL A 61 16.23 -9.34 17.64
N ARG A 62 16.08 -10.39 18.45
CA ARG A 62 14.81 -11.12 18.60
C ARG A 62 13.71 -10.23 19.19
N ALA A 63 14.03 -9.38 20.17
CA ALA A 63 13.09 -8.43 20.74
C ALA A 63 12.64 -7.40 19.68
N GLY A 64 13.60 -6.83 18.93
CA GLY A 64 13.30 -5.91 17.84
C GLY A 64 12.44 -6.55 16.74
N LEU A 65 12.71 -7.81 16.38
CA LEU A 65 11.90 -8.55 15.39
C LEU A 65 10.46 -8.77 15.87
N ARG A 66 10.26 -9.09 17.16
CA ARG A 66 8.91 -9.23 17.73
C ARG A 66 8.16 -7.91 17.75
N GLU A 67 8.84 -6.82 18.08
CA GLU A 67 8.25 -5.48 18.07
C GLU A 67 7.81 -5.08 16.65
N THR A 68 8.65 -5.31 15.64
CA THR A 68 8.30 -5.02 14.24
C THR A 68 7.16 -5.92 13.74
N GLU A 69 7.14 -7.21 14.08
CA GLU A 69 5.99 -8.09 13.76
C GLU A 69 4.69 -7.59 14.38
N LEU A 70 4.70 -7.18 15.66
CA LEU A 70 3.52 -6.66 16.35
C LEU A 70 3.04 -5.36 15.71
N ARG A 71 3.96 -4.45 15.38
CA ARG A 71 3.65 -3.21 14.69
C ARG A 71 3.03 -3.48 13.31
N LEU A 72 3.65 -4.35 12.51
CA LEU A 72 3.13 -4.69 11.18
C LEU A 72 1.74 -5.35 11.25
N LYS A 73 1.49 -6.22 12.23
CA LYS A 73 0.15 -6.78 12.45
C LYS A 73 -0.88 -5.70 12.73
N LYS A 74 -0.55 -4.76 13.62
CA LYS A 74 -1.42 -3.62 13.95
C LYS A 74 -1.67 -2.74 12.72
N ASP A 75 -0.63 -2.41 11.97
CA ASP A 75 -0.73 -1.58 10.75
C ASP A 75 -1.61 -2.28 9.70
N ILE A 76 -1.47 -3.61 9.51
CA ILE A 76 -2.33 -4.40 8.62
C ILE A 76 -3.80 -4.41 9.08
N GLU A 77 -4.06 -4.57 10.38
CA GLU A 77 -5.41 -4.54 10.93
C GLU A 77 -6.06 -3.16 10.76
N GLN A 78 -5.31 -2.09 10.99
CA GLN A 78 -5.76 -0.73 10.80
C GLN A 78 -6.10 -0.46 9.32
N LEU A 79 -5.18 -0.80 8.39
CA LEU A 79 -5.42 -0.63 6.95
C LEU A 79 -6.63 -1.43 6.47
N ARG A 80 -6.85 -2.63 7.00
CA ARG A 80 -8.06 -3.43 6.69
C ARG A 80 -9.33 -2.75 7.18
N ALA A 81 -9.32 -2.14 8.36
CA ALA A 81 -10.46 -1.43 8.91
C ALA A 81 -10.76 -0.15 8.10
N GLU A 82 -9.74 0.63 7.77
CA GLU A 82 -9.84 1.83 6.93
C GLU A 82 -10.40 1.49 5.55
N LEU A 83 -9.82 0.50 4.86
CA LEU A 83 -10.30 0.08 3.54
C LEU A 83 -11.75 -0.40 3.56
N LYS A 84 -12.17 -1.09 4.62
CA LYS A 84 -13.57 -1.52 4.79
C LYS A 84 -14.50 -0.33 4.97
N ALA A 85 -14.10 0.68 5.75
CA ALA A 85 -14.87 1.89 5.94
C ALA A 85 -15.01 2.67 4.63
N ASP A 86 -13.92 2.84 3.89
CA ASP A 86 -13.91 3.52 2.59
C ASP A 86 -14.83 2.83 1.58
N ILE A 87 -14.80 1.49 1.51
CA ILE A 87 -15.69 0.72 0.63
C ILE A 87 -17.16 0.94 0.98
N GLU A 88 -17.51 0.92 2.26
CA GLU A 88 -18.90 1.14 2.70
C GLU A 88 -19.35 2.58 2.46
N GLN A 89 -18.47 3.56 2.66
CA GLN A 89 -18.74 4.96 2.32
C GLN A 89 -18.98 5.14 0.82
N LEU A 90 -18.08 4.64 -0.03
CA LEU A 90 -18.23 4.72 -1.49
C LEU A 90 -19.50 4.02 -1.98
N ARG A 91 -19.89 2.89 -1.37
CA ARG A 91 -21.16 2.23 -1.68
C ARG A 91 -22.36 3.08 -1.31
N ALA A 92 -22.33 3.76 -0.18
CA ALA A 92 -23.40 4.64 0.26
C ALA A 92 -23.53 5.87 -0.66
N GLU A 93 -22.40 6.50 -1.00
CA GLU A 93 -22.33 7.62 -1.94
C GLU A 93 -22.88 7.23 -3.32
N LEU A 94 -22.39 6.12 -3.89
CA LEU A 94 -22.87 5.65 -5.20
C LEU A 94 -24.37 5.32 -5.19
N LYS A 95 -24.89 4.76 -4.09
CA LYS A 95 -26.32 4.50 -3.96
C LYS A 95 -27.12 5.81 -3.92
N ALA A 96 -26.64 6.81 -3.19
CA ALA A 96 -27.28 8.12 -3.13
C ALA A 96 -27.29 8.79 -4.52
N ASP A 97 -26.16 8.76 -5.23
CA ASP A 97 -26.06 9.31 -6.58
C ASP A 97 -27.01 8.62 -7.56
N ILE A 98 -27.12 7.28 -7.50
CA ILE A 98 -28.07 6.53 -8.35
C ILE A 98 -29.51 6.94 -8.08
N GLU A 99 -29.91 7.07 -6.80
CA GLU A 99 -31.27 7.49 -6.46
C GLU A 99 -31.54 8.94 -6.88
N GLN A 100 -30.55 9.83 -6.74
CA GLN A 100 -30.66 11.21 -7.21
C GLN A 100 -30.83 11.26 -8.74
N ILE A 101 -29.99 10.54 -9.50
CA ILE A 101 -30.10 10.47 -10.96
C ILE A 101 -31.46 9.90 -11.39
N ARG A 102 -31.98 8.90 -10.70
CA ARG A 102 -33.34 8.37 -10.97
C ARG A 102 -34.42 9.43 -10.75
N ALA A 103 -34.35 10.19 -9.66
CA ALA A 103 -35.30 11.25 -9.37
C ALA A 103 -35.23 12.39 -10.41
N ASP A 104 -34.01 12.78 -10.80
CA ASP A 104 -33.78 13.80 -11.83
C ASP A 104 -34.31 13.34 -13.20
N LEU A 105 -34.11 12.06 -13.55
CA LEU A 105 -34.63 11.46 -14.77
C LEU A 105 -36.17 11.46 -14.79
N GLN A 106 -36.81 11.02 -13.70
CA GLN A 106 -38.28 11.05 -13.57
C GLN A 106 -38.82 12.47 -13.69
N THR A 107 -38.17 13.44 -13.04
CA THR A 107 -38.56 14.85 -13.12
C THR A 107 -38.45 15.38 -14.54
N THR A 108 -37.38 15.02 -15.26
CA THR A 108 -37.17 15.40 -16.65
C THR A 108 -38.21 14.77 -17.57
N GLU A 109 -38.51 13.48 -17.38
CA GLU A 109 -39.54 12.76 -18.14
C GLU A 109 -40.93 13.42 -17.96
N LEU A 110 -41.32 13.73 -16.73
CA LEU A 110 -42.58 14.43 -16.45
C LEU A 110 -42.64 15.83 -17.09
N ARG A 111 -41.53 16.57 -17.06
CA ARG A 111 -41.44 17.88 -17.72
C ARG A 111 -41.64 17.74 -19.23
N LEU A 112 -40.95 16.78 -19.86
CA LEU A 112 -41.07 16.53 -21.30
C LEU A 112 -42.48 16.10 -21.69
N LEU A 113 -43.13 15.24 -20.91
CA LEU A 113 -44.53 14.84 -21.16
C LEU A 113 -45.48 16.05 -21.14
N LYS A 114 -45.29 16.96 -20.17
CA LYS A 114 -46.07 18.20 -20.08
C LYS A 114 -45.80 19.13 -21.26
N GLU A 115 -44.56 19.31 -21.67
CA GLU A 115 -44.20 20.11 -22.84
C GLU A 115 -44.81 19.54 -24.13
N ILE A 116 -44.78 18.22 -24.30
CA ILE A 116 -45.42 17.54 -25.44
C ILE A 116 -46.94 17.78 -25.43
N GLU A 117 -47.61 17.65 -24.29
CA GLU A 117 -49.05 17.91 -24.17
C GLU A 117 -49.39 19.36 -24.50
N GLN A 118 -48.58 20.31 -24.01
CA GLN A 118 -48.74 21.74 -24.32
C GLN A 118 -48.62 22.00 -25.83
N VAL A 119 -47.56 21.48 -26.47
CA VAL A 119 -47.34 21.63 -27.91
C VAL A 119 -48.49 21.01 -28.72
N ARG A 120 -49.00 19.84 -28.31
CA ARG A 120 -50.18 19.22 -28.97
C ARG A 120 -51.42 20.11 -28.85
N GLY A 121 -51.62 20.73 -27.69
CA GLY A 121 -52.69 21.71 -27.46
C GLY A 121 -52.56 22.94 -28.37
N GLU A 122 -51.37 23.52 -28.45
CA GLU A 122 -51.05 24.66 -29.32
C GLU A 122 -51.25 24.33 -30.81
N ILE A 123 -50.85 23.14 -31.26
CA ILE A 123 -51.11 22.66 -32.62
C ILE A 123 -52.61 22.58 -32.90
N THR A 124 -53.39 22.07 -31.94
CA THR A 124 -54.84 21.93 -32.11
C THR A 124 -55.53 23.29 -32.21
N ARG A 125 -55.14 24.24 -31.35
CA ARG A 125 -55.63 25.63 -31.41
C ARG A 125 -55.27 26.28 -32.74
N THR A 126 -54.01 26.16 -33.17
CA THR A 126 -53.54 26.70 -34.46
C THR A 126 -54.32 26.11 -35.63
N LYS A 127 -54.59 24.80 -35.63
CA LYS A 127 -55.41 24.16 -36.67
C LYS A 127 -56.84 24.71 -36.69
N LEU A 128 -57.46 24.89 -35.52
CA LEU A 128 -58.82 25.46 -35.42
C LEU A 128 -58.83 26.91 -35.90
N ASP A 129 -57.85 27.71 -35.51
CA ASP A 129 -57.76 29.12 -35.91
C ASP A 129 -57.54 29.25 -37.42
N LEU A 130 -56.67 28.42 -38.01
CA LEU A 130 -56.53 28.33 -39.47
C LEU A 130 -57.86 27.97 -40.15
N LEU A 131 -58.58 26.97 -39.64
CA LEU A 131 -59.88 26.55 -40.21
C LEU A 131 -60.92 27.67 -40.15
N LYS A 132 -60.99 28.38 -39.01
CA LYS A 132 -61.89 29.54 -38.83
C LYS A 132 -61.66 30.62 -39.91
N TRP A 133 -60.42 30.82 -40.35
CA TRP A 133 -60.09 31.83 -41.38
C TRP A 133 -60.20 31.29 -42.82
N ILE A 134 -59.81 30.03 -43.07
CA ILE A 134 -59.83 29.44 -44.41
C ILE A 134 -61.26 29.19 -44.90
N VAL A 135 -62.18 28.74 -44.04
CA VAL A 135 -63.56 28.40 -44.49
C VAL A 135 -64.30 29.62 -45.06
N PRO A 136 -64.37 30.78 -44.38
CA PRO A 136 -64.99 31.98 -44.95
C PRO A 136 -64.28 32.48 -46.20
N LEU A 137 -62.94 32.40 -46.24
CA LEU A 137 -62.15 32.78 -47.41
C LEU A 137 -62.53 31.95 -48.64
N MET A 138 -62.64 30.63 -48.50
CA MET A 138 -63.04 29.73 -49.58
C MET A 138 -64.47 30.00 -50.05
N LEU A 139 -65.41 30.23 -49.12
CA LEU A 139 -66.79 30.60 -49.46
C LEU A 139 -66.85 31.92 -50.24
N ALA A 140 -66.06 32.91 -49.84
CA ALA A 140 -65.95 34.18 -50.55
C ALA A 140 -65.38 34.01 -51.97
N GLN A 141 -64.34 33.16 -52.13
CA GLN A 141 -63.78 32.84 -53.46
C GLN A 141 -64.82 32.17 -54.38
N VAL A 142 -65.59 31.20 -53.87
CA VAL A 142 -66.65 30.54 -54.65
C VAL A 142 -67.73 31.54 -55.08
N ALA A 143 -68.18 32.41 -54.18
CA ALA A 143 -69.16 33.44 -54.49
C ALA A 143 -68.65 34.43 -55.55
N ALA A 144 -67.38 34.84 -55.47
CA ALA A 144 -66.75 35.72 -56.45
C ALA A 144 -66.67 35.07 -57.84
N ILE A 145 -66.29 33.79 -57.93
CA ILE A 145 -66.26 33.04 -59.20
C ILE A 145 -67.66 32.92 -59.80
N ALA A 146 -68.68 32.59 -58.99
CA ALA A 146 -70.06 32.49 -59.47
C ALA A 146 -70.59 33.82 -60.04
N ALA A 147 -70.25 34.95 -59.39
CA ALA A 147 -70.60 36.28 -59.88
C ALA A 147 -69.90 36.60 -61.21
N LEU A 148 -68.62 36.25 -61.37
CA LEU A 148 -67.87 36.43 -62.62
C LEU A 148 -68.46 35.60 -63.77
N VAL A 149 -68.82 34.33 -63.53
CA VAL A 149 -69.43 33.48 -64.56
C VAL A 149 -70.78 34.00 -65.03
N LYS A 150 -71.57 34.62 -64.14
CA LYS A 150 -72.86 35.23 -64.51
C LYS A 150 -72.73 36.51 -65.35
N LEU A 151 -71.56 37.16 -65.28
CA LEU A 151 -71.26 38.43 -65.98
C LEU A 151 -70.65 38.23 -67.38
N LEU A 152 -70.18 37.02 -67.68
CA LEU A 152 -69.71 36.58 -69.00
C LEU A 152 -70.86 36.00 -69.83
#